data_AF-A0A3N0I3P8-F1
#
_entry.id   AF-A0A3N0I3P8-F1
#
_cell.length_a   1.000
_cell.length_b   1.000
_cell.length_c   1.000
_cell.angle_alpha   90.00
_cell.angle_beta   90.00
_cell.angle_gamma   90.00
#
_symmetry.space_group_name_H-M   'P 1'
#
loop_
_entity.id
_entity.type
_entity.pdbx_description
1 polymer ?
#
loop_
_entity_poly.entity_id
_entity_poly.type
_entity_poly.pdbx_seq_one_letter_code
_entity_poly.pdbx_strand_id
1 'polypeptide(L)'
;MYTKEDVLEFVEEQNVKFIRCAFFDVLGTQKNVSIQPSQLKRAFETGISFDGSAVTGFNDESHSDLILKPDPNTMTVLPWRSIDGLVIRMYCTIYDTDGSLYKNDTRYLLKQAIQKAKDMGVSIHVGNEFEFYLFEQGTKNPMDQAGYMDIAPDDCGEDVRRQICSYLSAMDVEPEASHHEQGPGQNEIDFRYQDPLIAADHAATFRWVVKTVAQSNGLTADFSPKPLEDQPGNGMHMHISTNNNMEAFLAGILRRIKEITLFLNPGADSYLRLGQQKAPRYISWGYANRSALVRIPAVGTKRFELRSPDCLANSYLAYTVLIYAGLEGIENQTELMAPTDKNIEVDGGVFEHLPLSLDQAKEMASHSVFVKKYVPENVLKSYL
;
A
#
# COMPACT_ATOMS: atom_id res chain seq x y z
N MET A 1 13.08 6.89 17.81
CA MET A 1 11.68 7.12 18.21
C MET A 1 11.64 8.53 18.75
N TYR A 2 10.91 9.44 18.09
CA TYR A 2 10.81 10.84 18.49
C TYR A 2 9.73 11.00 19.57
N THR A 3 10.03 11.77 20.61
CA THR A 3 9.06 12.23 21.61
C THR A 3 8.30 13.44 21.10
N LYS A 4 7.26 13.87 21.83
CA LYS A 4 6.51 15.09 21.49
C LYS A 4 7.40 16.31 21.66
N GLU A 5 8.24 16.28 22.70
CA GLU A 5 9.21 17.29 23.04
C GLU A 5 10.26 17.43 21.93
N ASP A 6 10.80 16.32 21.42
CA ASP A 6 11.77 16.33 20.31
C ASP A 6 11.19 17.04 19.07
N VAL A 7 9.92 16.78 18.74
CA VAL A 7 9.26 17.40 17.58
C VAL A 7 9.00 18.90 17.80
N LEU A 8 8.65 19.31 19.02
CA LEU A 8 8.46 20.73 19.35
C LEU A 8 9.78 21.49 19.24
N GLU A 9 10.87 20.95 19.79
CA GLU A 9 12.22 21.52 19.68
C GLU A 9 12.65 21.62 18.21
N PHE A 10 12.50 20.55 17.44
CA PHE A 10 12.80 20.55 16.01
C PHE A 10 12.03 21.64 15.23
N VAL A 11 10.75 21.83 15.53
CA VAL A 11 9.91 22.84 14.87
C VAL A 11 10.40 24.26 15.16
N GLU A 12 10.85 24.53 16.38
CA GLU A 12 11.42 25.81 16.77
C GLU A 12 12.80 26.03 16.14
N GLU A 13 13.73 25.08 16.30
CA GLU A 13 15.10 25.18 15.81
C GLU A 13 15.19 25.30 14.28
N GLN A 14 14.38 24.50 13.58
CA GLN A 14 14.39 24.45 12.12
C GLN A 14 13.42 25.45 11.48
N ASN A 15 12.82 26.34 12.29
CA ASN A 15 11.90 27.40 11.85
C ASN A 15 10.79 26.86 10.91
N VAL A 16 10.21 25.73 11.29
CA VAL A 16 9.13 25.08 10.54
C VAL A 16 7.94 26.04 10.47
N LYS A 17 7.37 26.23 9.27
CA LYS A 17 6.26 27.15 9.05
C LYS A 17 4.90 26.48 9.05
N PHE A 18 4.85 25.23 8.62
CA PHE A 18 3.61 24.47 8.53
C PHE A 18 3.83 23.02 8.90
N ILE A 19 2.84 22.44 9.56
CA ILE A 19 2.81 21.05 9.98
C ILE A 19 1.58 20.41 9.36
N ARG A 20 1.79 19.39 8.53
CA ARG A 20 0.71 18.61 7.92
C ARG A 20 0.37 17.42 8.81
N CYS A 21 -0.82 17.45 9.38
CA CYS A 21 -1.45 16.35 10.08
C CYS A 21 -2.15 15.47 9.04
N ALA A 22 -1.45 14.42 8.57
CA ALA A 22 -1.92 13.53 7.51
C ALA A 22 -2.67 12.32 8.07
N PHE A 23 -3.69 11.87 7.35
CA PHE A 23 -4.47 10.68 7.67
C PHE A 23 -5.01 10.06 6.38
N PHE A 24 -5.76 8.97 6.48
CA PHE A 24 -6.25 8.23 5.31
C PHE A 24 -7.75 8.01 5.40
N ASP A 25 -8.43 8.13 4.26
CA ASP A 25 -9.77 7.57 4.13
C ASP A 25 -9.71 6.04 4.00
N VAL A 26 -10.87 5.38 4.00
CA VAL A 26 -10.90 3.90 4.02
C VAL A 26 -10.35 3.27 2.74
N LEU A 27 -10.33 4.02 1.63
CA LEU A 27 -9.78 3.60 0.34
C LEU A 27 -8.27 3.85 0.23
N GLY A 28 -7.63 4.35 1.29
CA GLY A 28 -6.18 4.59 1.33
C GLY A 28 -5.75 5.90 0.68
N THR A 29 -6.69 6.82 0.42
CA THR A 29 -6.36 8.16 -0.08
C THR A 29 -5.85 9.02 1.07
N GLN A 30 -4.63 9.55 0.93
CA GLN A 30 -4.08 10.46 1.91
C GLN A 30 -4.84 11.79 1.93
N LYS A 31 -5.30 12.19 3.11
CA LYS A 31 -5.88 13.49 3.44
C LYS A 31 -4.95 14.21 4.41
N ASN A 32 -5.15 15.51 4.61
CA ASN A 32 -4.39 16.25 5.64
C ASN A 32 -5.12 17.52 6.10
N VAL A 33 -4.77 17.97 7.29
CA VAL A 33 -5.01 19.33 7.77
C VAL A 33 -3.65 19.98 8.02
N SER A 34 -3.46 21.23 7.58
CA SER A 34 -2.24 21.99 7.83
C SER A 34 -2.44 22.91 9.02
N ILE A 35 -1.57 22.82 10.02
CA ILE A 35 -1.56 23.68 11.19
C ILE A 35 -0.30 24.53 11.25
N GLN A 36 -0.37 25.64 11.98
CA GLN A 36 0.80 26.47 12.30
C GLN A 36 1.53 25.90 13.53
N PRO A 37 2.85 26.17 13.70
CA PRO A 37 3.63 25.75 14.86
C PRO A 37 2.98 26.03 16.22
N SER A 38 2.32 27.19 16.36
CA SER A 38 1.62 27.58 17.59
C SER A 38 0.48 26.63 18.01
N GLN A 39 -0.03 25.81 17.08
CA GLN A 39 -1.08 24.82 17.35
C GLN A 39 -0.52 23.42 17.67
N LEU A 40 0.78 23.18 17.50
CA LEU A 40 1.35 21.84 17.60
C LEU A 40 1.19 21.22 19.00
N LYS A 41 1.44 22.00 20.05
CA LYS A 41 1.26 21.53 21.43
C LYS A 41 -0.19 21.08 21.68
N ARG A 42 -1.16 21.90 21.28
CA ARG A 42 -2.60 21.57 21.33
C ARG A 42 -2.90 20.30 20.51
N ALA A 43 -2.34 20.16 19.32
CA ALA A 43 -2.53 18.99 18.47
C ALA A 43 -2.06 17.69 19.14
N PHE A 44 -0.97 17.72 19.91
CA PHE A 44 -0.48 16.55 20.63
C PHE A 44 -1.27 16.24 21.92
N GLU A 45 -1.82 17.24 22.59
CA GLU A 45 -2.54 17.10 23.86
C GLU A 45 -4.02 16.75 23.61
N THR A 46 -4.75 17.68 22.99
CA THR A 46 -6.19 17.59 22.77
C THR A 46 -6.55 17.08 21.38
N GLY A 47 -5.65 17.21 20.41
CA GLY A 47 -5.92 16.89 19.00
C GLY A 47 -6.55 18.05 18.22
N ILE A 48 -6.70 17.82 16.92
CA ILE A 48 -7.33 18.73 15.96
C ILE A 48 -8.65 18.12 15.51
N SER A 49 -9.75 18.82 15.74
CA SER A 49 -11.07 18.38 15.28
C SER A 49 -11.21 18.54 13.77
N PHE A 50 -11.89 17.61 13.12
CA PHE A 50 -12.25 17.71 11.70
C PHE A 50 -13.59 16.99 11.44
N ASP A 51 -14.21 17.34 10.32
CA ASP A 51 -15.45 16.73 9.85
C ASP A 51 -15.15 15.40 9.14
N GLY A 52 -15.46 14.30 9.81
CA GLY A 52 -15.38 12.95 9.28
C GLY A 52 -16.44 12.62 8.24
N SER A 53 -17.59 13.31 8.20
CA SER A 53 -18.64 13.00 7.21
C SER A 53 -18.24 13.34 5.77
N ALA A 54 -17.30 14.27 5.61
CA ALA A 54 -16.69 14.62 4.33
C ALA A 54 -15.56 13.64 3.89
N VAL A 55 -15.29 12.58 4.68
CA VAL A 55 -14.24 11.61 4.40
C VAL A 55 -14.85 10.27 4.01
N THR A 56 -14.42 9.74 2.86
CA THR A 56 -14.95 8.50 2.31
C THR A 56 -14.85 7.34 3.31
N GLY A 57 -16.00 6.70 3.56
CA GLY A 57 -16.14 5.54 4.44
C GLY A 57 -16.09 5.82 5.93
N PHE A 58 -16.14 7.09 6.32
CA PHE A 58 -16.31 7.46 7.73
C PHE A 58 -17.80 7.58 8.09
N ASN A 59 -18.10 7.98 9.34
CA ASN A 59 -19.47 8.10 9.86
C ASN A 59 -20.30 9.13 9.09
N ASP A 60 -21.63 9.05 9.23
CA ASP A 60 -22.57 10.02 8.68
C ASP A 60 -22.58 11.35 9.46
N GLU A 61 -23.40 12.30 8.99
CA GLU A 61 -23.53 13.65 9.56
C GLU A 61 -23.93 13.66 11.04
N SER A 62 -24.50 12.58 11.60
CA SER A 62 -24.97 12.54 12.99
C SER A 62 -23.84 12.37 14.02
N HIS A 63 -22.69 11.84 13.60
CA HIS A 63 -21.49 11.61 14.41
C HIS A 63 -20.23 11.95 13.63
N SER A 64 -20.21 13.14 13.04
CA SER A 64 -19.18 13.55 12.08
C SER A 64 -17.91 14.09 12.71
N ASP A 65 -17.96 14.70 13.90
CA ASP A 65 -16.78 15.26 14.55
C ASP A 65 -15.80 14.15 14.98
N LEU A 66 -14.58 14.22 14.47
CA LEU A 66 -13.48 13.32 14.81
C LEU A 66 -12.23 14.13 15.21
N ILE A 67 -11.29 13.47 15.88
CA ILE A 67 -10.08 14.12 16.41
C ILE A 67 -8.83 13.48 15.82
N LEU A 68 -7.96 14.29 15.21
CA LEU A 68 -6.63 13.90 14.77
C LEU A 68 -5.59 14.18 15.86
N LYS A 69 -4.82 13.17 16.24
CA LYS A 69 -3.61 13.35 17.07
C LYS A 69 -2.37 12.93 16.27
N PRO A 70 -1.41 13.83 16.02
CA PRO A 70 -0.17 13.51 15.32
C PRO A 70 0.68 12.48 16.06
N ASP A 71 1.26 11.55 15.31
CA ASP A 71 2.21 10.54 15.78
C ASP A 71 3.65 11.08 15.55
N PRO A 72 4.38 11.47 16.61
CA PRO A 72 5.69 12.12 16.48
C PRO A 72 6.73 11.23 15.77
N ASN A 73 6.56 9.91 15.84
CA ASN A 73 7.46 8.95 15.17
C ASN A 73 7.36 8.94 13.65
N THR A 74 6.36 9.62 13.11
CA THR A 74 6.12 9.69 11.67
C THR A 74 6.47 11.07 11.10
N MET A 75 7.16 11.91 11.90
CA MET A 75 7.64 13.21 11.47
C MET A 75 8.63 13.05 10.31
N THR A 76 8.37 13.77 9.23
CA THR A 76 9.31 13.93 8.11
C THR A 76 9.27 15.36 7.60
N VAL A 77 10.40 15.86 7.12
CA VAL A 77 10.46 17.10 6.34
C VAL A 77 9.99 16.81 4.91
N LEU A 78 9.35 17.78 4.25
CA LEU A 78 8.99 17.70 2.83
C LEU A 78 10.06 18.36 1.96
N PRO A 79 10.88 17.59 1.21
CA PRO A 79 12.09 18.12 0.57
C PRO A 79 11.81 19.15 -0.55
N TRP A 80 10.62 19.14 -1.14
CA TRP A 80 10.21 20.08 -2.19
C TRP A 80 9.59 21.40 -1.68
N ARG A 81 9.59 21.66 -0.36
CA ARG A 81 8.99 22.86 0.24
C ARG A 81 9.98 23.60 1.14
N SER A 82 11.01 24.21 0.54
CA SER A 82 12.11 24.86 1.28
C SER A 82 12.23 26.38 1.11
N ILE A 83 11.59 27.00 0.11
CA ILE A 83 11.88 28.40 -0.28
C ILE A 83 11.48 29.42 0.81
N ASP A 84 10.37 29.22 1.53
CA ASP A 84 9.84 30.15 2.55
C ASP A 84 9.85 29.56 3.97
N GLY A 85 10.65 28.52 4.20
CA GLY A 85 10.73 27.77 5.45
C GLY A 85 10.16 26.35 5.33
N LEU A 86 10.53 25.50 6.30
CA LEU A 86 10.26 24.07 6.22
C LEU A 86 8.79 23.74 6.45
N VAL A 87 8.34 22.70 5.76
CA VAL A 87 7.06 22.05 6.01
C VAL A 87 7.34 20.62 6.45
N ILE A 88 6.76 20.21 7.57
CA ILE A 88 6.83 18.81 8.03
C ILE A 88 5.48 18.13 7.87
N ARG A 89 5.49 16.80 7.83
CA ARG A 89 4.31 15.94 7.88
C ARG A 89 4.44 14.95 9.03
N MET A 90 3.33 14.70 9.71
CA MET A 90 3.15 13.57 10.61
C MET A 90 1.85 12.85 10.23
N TYR A 91 1.86 11.53 10.27
CA TYR A 91 0.63 10.76 10.26
C TYR A 91 -0.09 10.88 11.60
N CYS A 92 -1.41 10.83 11.55
CA CYS A 92 -2.27 10.98 12.71
C CYS A 92 -2.96 9.67 13.05
N THR A 93 -3.22 9.48 14.34
CA THR A 93 -4.22 8.52 14.80
C THR A 93 -5.55 9.26 14.96
N ILE A 94 -6.64 8.59 14.57
CA ILE A 94 -7.99 9.16 14.59
C ILE A 94 -8.72 8.68 15.85
N TYR A 95 -9.40 9.59 16.53
CA TYR A 95 -10.18 9.32 17.73
C TYR A 95 -11.62 9.84 17.55
N ASP A 96 -12.56 9.14 18.17
CA ASP A 96 -13.90 9.64 18.41
C ASP A 96 -13.87 10.75 19.49
N THR A 97 -14.95 11.54 19.59
CA THR A 97 -15.05 12.65 20.55
C THR A 97 -15.08 12.20 22.00
N ASP A 98 -15.42 10.94 22.28
CA ASP A 98 -15.33 10.31 23.59
C ASP A 98 -13.90 9.88 23.97
N GLY A 99 -12.93 10.05 23.05
CA GLY A 99 -11.52 9.70 23.23
C GLY A 99 -11.19 8.25 22.88
N SER A 100 -12.15 7.45 22.44
CA SER A 100 -11.88 6.10 21.92
C SER A 100 -11.22 6.15 20.53
N LEU A 101 -10.52 5.06 20.17
CA LEU A 101 -9.86 4.96 18.86
C LEU A 101 -10.91 4.73 17.78
N TYR A 102 -10.81 5.51 16.70
CA TYR A 102 -11.79 5.44 15.63
C TYR A 102 -11.70 4.12 14.87
N LYS A 103 -12.77 3.33 14.93
CA LYS A 103 -12.78 1.94 14.44
C LYS A 103 -12.59 1.79 12.92
N ASN A 104 -12.88 2.82 12.13
CA ASN A 104 -12.75 2.77 10.67
C ASN A 104 -11.38 3.31 10.18
N ASP A 105 -10.48 3.69 11.09
CA ASP A 105 -9.10 4.04 10.73
C ASP A 105 -8.31 2.79 10.30
N THR A 106 -8.06 2.66 8.99
CA THR A 106 -7.35 1.51 8.43
C THR A 106 -5.92 1.37 8.92
N ARG A 107 -5.24 2.48 9.30
CA ARG A 107 -3.92 2.43 9.92
C ARG A 107 -4.00 1.82 11.32
N TYR A 108 -5.07 2.12 12.07
CA TYR A 108 -5.34 1.48 13.36
C TYR A 108 -5.71 0.00 13.22
N LEU A 109 -6.50 -0.38 12.22
CA LEU A 109 -6.79 -1.79 11.93
C LEU A 109 -5.51 -2.62 11.72
N LEU A 110 -4.55 -2.06 10.97
CA LEU A 110 -3.25 -2.71 10.78
C LEU A 110 -2.47 -2.86 12.08
N LYS A 111 -2.46 -1.82 12.94
CA LYS A 111 -1.83 -1.89 14.27
C LYS A 111 -2.40 -3.04 15.11
N GLN A 112 -3.72 -3.25 15.06
CA GLN A 112 -4.37 -4.36 15.77
C GLN A 112 -3.95 -5.73 15.21
N ALA A 113 -3.89 -5.88 13.88
CA ALA A 113 -3.43 -7.13 13.24
C ALA A 113 -1.98 -7.46 13.61
N ILE A 114 -1.09 -6.47 13.60
CA ILE A 114 0.30 -6.61 14.03
C ILE A 114 0.38 -7.01 15.51
N GLN A 115 -0.40 -6.37 16.38
CA GLN A 115 -0.44 -6.72 17.80
C GLN A 115 -0.91 -8.17 18.00
N LYS A 116 -1.95 -8.61 17.30
CA LYS A 116 -2.42 -10.00 17.34
C LYS A 116 -1.34 -10.98 16.90
N ALA A 117 -0.59 -10.67 15.84
CA ALA A 117 0.53 -11.49 15.40
C ALA A 117 1.60 -11.59 16.51
N LYS A 118 1.95 -10.45 17.11
CA LYS A 118 2.92 -10.36 18.21
C LYS A 118 2.49 -11.16 19.44
N ASP A 119 1.21 -11.11 19.81
CA ASP A 119 0.64 -11.89 20.92
C ASP A 119 0.74 -13.41 20.67
N MET A 120 0.78 -13.82 19.40
CA MET A 120 1.01 -15.20 18.96
C MET A 120 2.50 -15.55 18.76
N GLY A 121 3.42 -14.63 19.09
CA GLY A 121 4.86 -14.80 18.86
C GLY A 121 5.28 -14.75 17.40
N VAL A 122 4.43 -14.23 16.51
CA VAL A 122 4.65 -14.12 15.07
C VAL A 122 5.12 -12.71 14.72
N SER A 123 6.31 -12.61 14.13
CA SER A 123 6.80 -11.38 13.49
C SER A 123 6.59 -11.49 11.97
N ILE A 124 6.24 -10.38 11.34
CA ILE A 124 5.93 -10.31 9.90
C ILE A 124 6.69 -9.10 9.34
N HIS A 125 7.30 -9.27 8.17
CA HIS A 125 7.90 -8.15 7.43
C HIS A 125 7.38 -8.14 6.00
N VAL A 126 7.22 -6.93 5.46
CA VAL A 126 6.70 -6.70 4.11
C VAL A 126 7.67 -5.82 3.32
N GLY A 127 7.98 -6.22 2.09
CA GLY A 127 8.62 -5.40 1.06
C GLY A 127 7.68 -5.28 -0.13
N ASN A 128 7.73 -4.18 -0.87
CA ASN A 128 6.84 -3.97 -2.01
C ASN A 128 7.64 -3.57 -3.25
N GLU A 129 7.17 -4.04 -4.39
CA GLU A 129 7.55 -3.56 -5.72
C GLU A 129 6.37 -2.74 -6.23
N PHE A 130 6.57 -1.47 -6.60
CA PHE A 130 5.49 -0.64 -7.13
C PHE A 130 5.76 -0.27 -8.58
N GLU A 131 4.86 -0.70 -9.45
CA GLU A 131 4.85 -0.32 -10.85
C GLU A 131 3.97 0.93 -11.05
N PHE A 132 4.40 1.85 -11.91
CA PHE A 132 3.64 3.03 -12.30
C PHE A 132 4.00 3.52 -13.70
N TYR A 133 3.06 4.18 -14.36
CA TYR A 133 3.29 4.83 -15.64
C TYR A 133 3.60 6.31 -15.47
N LEU A 134 4.44 6.84 -16.35
CA LEU A 134 4.62 8.28 -16.57
C LEU A 134 4.08 8.65 -17.95
N PHE A 135 3.13 9.58 -17.96
CA PHE A 135 2.51 10.11 -19.18
C PHE A 135 2.85 11.59 -19.37
N GLU A 136 2.80 12.06 -20.61
CA GLU A 136 2.75 13.50 -20.90
C GLU A 136 1.57 14.14 -20.16
N GLN A 137 1.77 15.32 -19.57
CA GLN A 137 0.78 15.96 -18.70
C GLN A 137 -0.59 16.10 -19.36
N GLY A 138 -1.62 15.55 -18.71
CA GLY A 138 -3.01 15.65 -19.16
C GLY A 138 -3.37 14.73 -20.33
N THR A 139 -2.50 13.78 -20.68
CA THR A 139 -2.74 12.79 -21.75
C THR A 139 -2.59 11.36 -21.23
N LYS A 140 -2.74 10.39 -22.15
CA LYS A 140 -2.35 8.97 -21.95
C LYS A 140 -1.20 8.57 -22.87
N ASN A 141 -0.45 9.54 -23.39
CA ASN A 141 0.74 9.30 -24.20
C ASN A 141 1.90 8.96 -23.26
N PRO A 142 2.49 7.76 -23.33
CA PRO A 142 3.66 7.41 -22.54
C PRO A 142 4.80 8.39 -22.77
N MET A 143 5.56 8.68 -21.72
CA MET A 143 6.71 9.57 -21.78
C MET A 143 7.82 9.07 -22.74
N ASP A 144 7.95 7.75 -22.92
CA ASP A 144 8.87 7.12 -23.87
C ASP A 144 8.29 5.79 -24.42
N GLN A 145 9.11 5.04 -25.15
CA GLN A 145 8.78 3.72 -25.70
C GLN A 145 9.80 2.65 -25.27
N ALA A 146 10.55 2.88 -24.19
CA ALA A 146 11.53 1.94 -23.69
C ALA A 146 10.86 0.67 -23.13
N GLY A 147 11.67 -0.38 -22.95
CA GLY A 147 11.28 -1.66 -22.37
C GLY A 147 12.08 -2.00 -21.10
N TYR A 148 11.99 -3.27 -20.72
CA TYR A 148 12.49 -3.75 -19.44
C TYR A 148 13.99 -3.54 -19.29
N MET A 149 14.39 -2.73 -18.30
CA MET A 149 15.78 -2.39 -17.98
C MET A 149 16.57 -1.74 -19.12
N ASP A 150 15.89 -1.10 -20.07
CA ASP A 150 16.55 -0.29 -21.08
C ASP A 150 17.24 0.93 -20.44
N ILE A 151 18.17 1.53 -21.19
CA ILE A 151 19.03 2.62 -20.72
C ILE A 151 18.77 3.89 -21.52
N ALA A 152 19.18 5.05 -20.99
CA ALA A 152 19.20 6.28 -21.75
C ALA A 152 20.05 6.13 -23.03
N PRO A 153 19.63 6.72 -24.18
CA PRO A 153 18.57 7.72 -24.31
C PRO A 153 17.17 7.16 -24.60
N ASP A 154 16.98 5.83 -24.71
CA ASP A 154 15.67 5.25 -24.98
C ASP A 154 14.76 5.37 -23.75
N ASP A 155 15.33 5.14 -22.56
CA ASP A 155 14.69 5.40 -21.27
C ASP A 155 14.77 6.90 -20.91
N CYS A 156 13.64 7.61 -21.06
CA CYS A 156 13.54 9.03 -20.72
C CYS A 156 13.21 9.26 -19.24
N GLY A 157 12.94 8.19 -18.48
CA GLY A 157 12.47 8.26 -17.09
C GLY A 157 13.56 8.22 -16.03
N GLU A 158 14.81 7.99 -16.42
CA GLU A 158 15.94 7.82 -15.48
C GLU A 158 16.08 9.00 -14.51
N ASP A 159 16.03 10.24 -15.02
CA ASP A 159 16.15 11.45 -14.19
C ASP A 159 14.96 11.63 -13.24
N VAL A 160 13.75 11.30 -13.70
CA VAL A 160 12.52 11.38 -12.90
C VAL A 160 12.56 10.34 -11.78
N ARG A 161 12.91 9.07 -12.09
CA ARG A 161 13.10 8.01 -11.09
C ARG A 161 14.18 8.38 -10.09
N ARG A 162 15.31 8.91 -10.54
CA ARG A 162 16.39 9.39 -9.65
C ARG A 162 15.92 10.47 -8.69
N GLN A 163 15.12 11.44 -9.17
CA GLN A 163 14.57 12.49 -8.32
C GLN A 163 13.56 11.93 -7.30
N ILE A 164 12.71 10.97 -7.71
CA ILE A 164 11.81 10.25 -6.80
C ILE A 164 12.61 9.58 -5.69
N CYS A 165 13.62 8.77 -6.02
CA CYS A 165 14.46 8.09 -5.04
C CYS A 165 15.17 9.05 -4.09
N SER A 166 15.67 10.18 -4.61
CA SER A 166 16.30 11.23 -3.80
C SER A 166 15.33 11.84 -2.78
N TYR A 167 14.10 12.16 -3.20
CA TYR A 167 13.08 12.69 -2.28
C TYR A 167 12.62 11.66 -1.25
N LEU A 168 12.50 10.39 -1.62
CA LEU A 168 12.17 9.32 -0.69
C LEU A 168 13.26 9.15 0.37
N SER A 169 14.53 9.11 -0.04
CA SER A 169 15.66 8.98 0.88
C SER A 169 15.75 10.18 1.83
N ALA A 170 15.49 11.40 1.34
CA ALA A 170 15.38 12.60 2.19
C ALA A 170 14.19 12.58 3.17
N MET A 171 13.28 11.62 3.05
CA MET A 171 12.15 11.37 3.93
C MET A 171 12.31 10.05 4.70
N ASP A 172 13.53 9.51 4.78
CA ASP A 172 13.89 8.24 5.43
C ASP A 172 13.16 7.00 4.85
N VAL A 173 12.71 7.10 3.60
CA VAL A 173 12.15 5.99 2.84
C VAL A 173 13.20 5.53 1.84
N GLU A 174 13.93 4.47 2.16
CA GLU A 174 15.03 3.95 1.35
C GLU A 174 14.55 2.98 0.26
N PRO A 175 14.60 3.35 -1.03
CA PRO A 175 14.35 2.42 -2.12
C PRO A 175 15.51 1.42 -2.27
N GLU A 176 15.21 0.20 -2.67
CA GLU A 176 16.22 -0.84 -2.94
C GLU A 176 16.78 -0.74 -4.35
N ALA A 177 15.89 -0.58 -5.34
CA ALA A 177 16.22 -0.50 -6.75
C ALA A 177 15.15 0.31 -7.50
N SER A 178 15.50 0.75 -8.70
CA SER A 178 14.58 1.39 -9.62
C SER A 178 14.97 1.08 -11.05
N HIS A 179 14.01 0.78 -11.93
CA HIS A 179 14.28 0.50 -13.34
C HIS A 179 13.07 0.82 -14.22
N HIS A 180 13.30 0.86 -15.53
CA HIS A 180 12.22 0.85 -16.52
C HIS A 180 11.58 -0.55 -16.59
N GLU A 181 10.25 -0.61 -16.68
CA GLU A 181 9.48 -1.86 -16.76
C GLU A 181 9.14 -2.22 -18.23
N GLN A 182 8.34 -3.26 -18.44
CA GLN A 182 8.04 -3.79 -19.78
C GLN A 182 7.17 -2.89 -20.65
N GLY A 183 6.26 -2.14 -20.04
CA GLY A 183 5.39 -1.22 -20.76
C GLY A 183 6.08 0.10 -21.11
N PRO A 184 5.67 0.78 -22.20
CA PRO A 184 6.24 2.07 -22.58
C PRO A 184 5.99 3.12 -21.48
N GLY A 185 7.02 3.85 -21.05
CA GLY A 185 6.93 4.80 -19.94
C GLY A 185 6.55 4.16 -18.59
N GLN A 186 6.63 2.83 -18.46
CA GLN A 186 6.38 2.11 -17.22
C GLN A 186 7.66 2.04 -16.39
N ASN A 187 7.52 2.25 -15.09
CA ASN A 187 8.61 2.35 -14.14
C ASN A 187 8.32 1.48 -12.92
N GLU A 188 9.37 0.95 -12.30
CA GLU A 188 9.28 0.23 -11.04
C GLU A 188 10.28 0.79 -10.04
N ILE A 189 9.86 0.87 -8.78
CA ILE A 189 10.71 1.19 -7.63
C ILE A 189 10.42 0.19 -6.52
N ASP A 190 11.49 -0.42 -6.03
CA ASP A 190 11.44 -1.52 -5.05
C ASP A 190 11.77 -1.04 -3.66
N PHE A 191 11.20 -1.68 -2.65
CA PHE A 191 11.45 -1.38 -1.25
C PHE A 191 11.82 -2.62 -0.46
N ARG A 192 12.83 -2.46 0.40
CA ARG A 192 13.24 -3.49 1.35
C ARG A 192 12.15 -3.82 2.36
N TYR A 193 12.32 -4.97 3.01
CA TYR A 193 11.51 -5.41 4.14
C TYR A 193 11.49 -4.40 5.27
N GLN A 194 10.28 -4.12 5.74
CA GLN A 194 10.02 -3.32 6.93
C GLN A 194 8.92 -3.97 7.78
N ASP A 195 8.77 -3.50 9.01
CA ASP A 195 7.57 -3.76 9.79
C ASP A 195 6.32 -3.35 8.99
N PRO A 196 5.18 -4.08 9.06
CA PRO A 196 4.07 -3.87 8.13
C PRO A 196 3.47 -2.45 8.20
N LEU A 197 3.48 -1.83 9.38
CA LEU A 197 3.01 -0.45 9.55
C LEU A 197 3.93 0.55 8.84
N ILE A 198 5.25 0.38 8.96
CA ILE A 198 6.26 1.21 8.29
C ILE A 198 6.15 1.01 6.78
N ALA A 199 6.03 -0.24 6.32
CA ALA A 199 5.84 -0.55 4.90
C ALA A 199 4.60 0.13 4.31
N ALA A 200 3.49 0.21 5.06
CA ALA A 200 2.27 0.88 4.61
C ALA A 200 2.39 2.41 4.63
N ASP A 201 3.03 2.97 5.66
CA ASP A 201 3.38 4.39 5.76
C ASP A 201 4.31 4.81 4.58
N HIS A 202 5.27 3.93 4.21
CA HIS A 202 6.16 4.12 3.05
C HIS A 202 5.39 4.03 1.73
N ALA A 203 4.49 3.07 1.56
CA ALA A 203 3.65 2.95 0.37
C ALA A 203 2.83 4.21 0.08
N ALA A 204 2.24 4.80 1.13
CA ALA A 204 1.52 6.06 1.04
C ALA A 204 2.43 7.23 0.68
N THR A 205 3.59 7.32 1.32
CA THR A 205 4.60 8.36 1.05
C THR A 205 5.10 8.25 -0.39
N PHE A 206 5.41 7.03 -0.85
CA PHE A 206 5.85 6.74 -2.20
C PHE A 206 4.90 7.27 -3.26
N ARG A 207 3.62 6.89 -3.22
CA ARG A 207 2.63 7.37 -4.20
C ARG A 207 2.54 8.90 -4.22
N TRP A 208 2.66 9.54 -3.07
CA TRP A 208 2.62 10.99 -2.98
C TRP A 208 3.87 11.66 -3.58
N VAL A 209 5.06 11.13 -3.30
CA VAL A 209 6.32 11.62 -3.87
C VAL A 209 6.34 11.45 -5.38
N VAL A 210 5.98 10.27 -5.89
CA VAL A 210 5.93 9.99 -7.34
C VAL A 210 5.01 10.99 -8.05
N LYS A 211 3.78 11.18 -7.55
CA LYS A 211 2.85 12.16 -8.13
C LYS A 211 3.39 13.60 -8.07
N THR A 212 4.03 13.97 -6.97
CA THR A 212 4.60 15.30 -6.79
C THR A 212 5.75 15.55 -7.78
N VAL A 213 6.67 14.59 -7.91
CA VAL A 213 7.82 14.69 -8.80
C VAL A 213 7.38 14.64 -10.27
N ALA A 214 6.46 13.75 -10.64
CA ALA A 214 5.91 13.71 -12.00
C ALA A 214 5.28 15.06 -12.36
N GLN A 215 4.45 15.62 -11.48
CA GLN A 215 3.82 16.92 -11.74
C GLN A 215 4.85 18.06 -11.86
N SER A 216 5.91 18.08 -11.04
CA SER A 216 6.96 19.11 -11.15
C SER A 216 7.78 19.01 -12.43
N ASN A 217 7.80 17.85 -13.08
CA ASN A 217 8.48 17.61 -14.35
C ASN A 217 7.54 17.71 -15.57
N GLY A 218 6.31 18.21 -15.41
CA GLY A 218 5.36 18.31 -16.52
C GLY A 218 4.85 16.95 -17.00
N LEU A 219 4.76 15.97 -16.10
CA LEU A 219 4.27 14.62 -16.35
C LEU A 219 3.06 14.30 -15.47
N THR A 220 2.40 13.19 -15.78
CA THR A 220 1.34 12.61 -14.94
C THR A 220 1.71 11.19 -14.58
N ALA A 221 1.86 10.93 -13.28
CA ALA A 221 2.04 9.57 -12.76
C ALA A 221 0.70 8.86 -12.62
N ASP A 222 0.65 7.62 -13.11
CA ASP A 222 -0.55 6.79 -13.13
C ASP A 222 -0.27 5.43 -12.48
N PHE A 223 -1.07 5.13 -11.45
CA PHE A 223 -1.01 3.90 -10.66
C PHE A 223 -2.18 2.96 -10.95
N SER A 224 -2.99 3.26 -11.98
CA SER A 224 -4.11 2.39 -12.35
C SER A 224 -3.58 1.00 -12.73
N PRO A 225 -4.31 -0.07 -12.43
CA PRO A 225 -3.83 -1.43 -12.65
C PRO A 225 -3.65 -1.75 -14.13
N LYS A 226 -4.40 -1.08 -15.00
CA LYS A 226 -4.35 -1.27 -16.45
C LYS A 226 -4.46 0.10 -17.16
N PRO A 227 -3.39 0.91 -17.18
CA PRO A 227 -3.45 2.27 -17.73
C PRO A 227 -3.67 2.33 -19.24
N LEU A 228 -3.20 1.29 -19.95
CA LEU A 228 -3.31 1.11 -21.39
C LEU A 228 -3.80 -0.33 -21.66
N GLU A 229 -4.75 -0.48 -22.58
CA GLU A 229 -5.44 -1.75 -22.84
C GLU A 229 -4.48 -2.85 -23.33
N ASP A 230 -3.61 -2.52 -24.29
CA ASP A 230 -2.72 -3.50 -24.94
C ASP A 230 -1.32 -3.59 -24.33
N GLN A 231 -1.03 -2.87 -23.24
CA GLN A 231 0.30 -2.82 -22.61
C GLN A 231 0.29 -3.41 -21.19
N PRO A 232 1.43 -3.86 -20.65
CA PRO A 232 1.53 -4.36 -19.28
C PRO A 232 0.83 -3.44 -18.26
N GLY A 233 0.17 -4.04 -17.28
CA GLY A 233 -0.48 -3.30 -16.20
C GLY A 233 0.45 -3.04 -15.02
N ASN A 234 0.03 -2.20 -14.08
CA ASN A 234 0.78 -1.92 -12.85
C ASN A 234 0.40 -2.88 -11.71
N GLY A 235 1.38 -3.58 -11.17
CA GLY A 235 1.31 -4.35 -9.94
C GLY A 235 1.80 -3.60 -8.71
N MET A 236 1.43 -4.14 -7.55
CA MET A 236 2.07 -3.88 -6.27
C MET A 236 2.44 -5.23 -5.66
N HIS A 237 3.56 -5.82 -6.10
CA HIS A 237 3.94 -7.14 -5.61
C HIS A 237 4.32 -7.04 -4.14
N MET A 238 3.72 -7.89 -3.31
CA MET A 238 3.94 -7.90 -1.87
C MET A 238 4.83 -9.08 -1.50
N HIS A 239 6.05 -8.78 -1.06
CA HIS A 239 6.93 -9.78 -0.49
C HIS A 239 6.71 -9.88 1.00
N ILE A 240 6.33 -11.04 1.49
CA ILE A 240 6.00 -11.27 2.90
C ILE A 240 6.92 -12.34 3.47
N SER A 241 7.43 -12.09 4.66
CA SER A 241 8.20 -13.07 5.45
C SER A 241 7.70 -13.12 6.89
N THR A 242 7.89 -14.27 7.53
CA THR A 242 7.56 -14.46 8.95
C THR A 242 8.61 -15.34 9.64
N ASN A 243 8.78 -15.17 10.95
CA ASN A 243 9.65 -16.02 11.77
C ASN A 243 9.04 -17.39 12.11
N ASN A 244 7.76 -17.59 11.80
CA ASN A 244 7.01 -18.81 12.15
C ASN A 244 6.80 -19.71 10.91
N ASN A 245 5.86 -20.66 10.97
CA ASN A 245 5.54 -21.57 9.88
C ASN A 245 4.97 -20.80 8.66
N MET A 246 5.87 -20.45 7.73
CA MET A 246 5.55 -19.72 6.51
C MET A 246 4.60 -20.48 5.60
N GLU A 247 4.67 -21.82 5.57
CA GLU A 247 3.78 -22.64 4.73
C GLU A 247 2.34 -22.56 5.24
N ALA A 248 2.15 -22.72 6.55
CA ALA A 248 0.83 -22.58 7.16
C ALA A 248 0.27 -21.15 7.01
N PHE A 249 1.13 -20.14 7.15
CA PHE A 249 0.76 -18.74 6.94
C PHE A 249 0.30 -18.49 5.50
N LEU A 250 1.06 -18.98 4.50
CA LEU A 250 0.69 -18.88 3.10
C LEU A 250 -0.60 -19.67 2.80
N ALA A 251 -0.77 -20.85 3.39
CA ALA A 251 -1.98 -21.67 3.23
C ALA A 251 -3.24 -20.93 3.72
N GLY A 252 -3.13 -20.23 4.86
CA GLY A 252 -4.20 -19.37 5.38
C GLY A 252 -4.58 -18.23 4.42
N ILE A 253 -3.58 -17.56 3.83
CA ILE A 253 -3.81 -16.52 2.81
C ILE A 253 -4.51 -17.11 1.57
N LEU A 254 -3.98 -18.21 1.01
CA LEU A 254 -4.55 -18.83 -0.19
C LEU A 254 -5.98 -19.33 0.04
N ARG A 255 -6.30 -19.82 1.24
CA ARG A 255 -7.67 -20.21 1.62
C ARG A 255 -8.66 -19.04 1.60
N ARG A 256 -8.20 -17.83 1.94
CA ARG A 256 -9.02 -16.61 2.00
C ARG A 256 -8.92 -15.73 0.75
N ILE A 257 -8.03 -16.06 -0.19
CA ILE A 257 -7.61 -15.12 -1.24
C ILE A 257 -8.77 -14.55 -2.07
N LYS A 258 -9.74 -15.40 -2.42
CA LYS A 258 -10.94 -15.00 -3.19
C LYS A 258 -11.80 -13.99 -2.42
N GLU A 259 -11.97 -14.23 -1.12
CA GLU A 259 -12.78 -13.39 -0.22
C GLU A 259 -12.11 -12.03 0.02
N ILE A 260 -10.78 -11.96 -0.01
CA ILE A 260 -10.00 -10.72 0.25
C ILE A 260 -9.53 -10.00 -1.01
N THR A 261 -9.73 -10.58 -2.21
CA THR A 261 -9.26 -9.99 -3.48
C THR A 261 -9.77 -8.56 -3.66
N LEU A 262 -10.99 -8.25 -3.22
CA LEU A 262 -11.55 -6.89 -3.28
C LEU A 262 -10.64 -5.83 -2.64
N PHE A 263 -9.92 -6.17 -1.57
CA PHE A 263 -9.05 -5.23 -0.86
C PHE A 263 -7.63 -5.16 -1.46
N LEU A 264 -7.25 -6.18 -2.23
CA LEU A 264 -5.98 -6.25 -2.96
C LEU A 264 -6.09 -5.66 -4.37
N ASN A 265 -7.30 -5.67 -4.92
CA ASN A 265 -7.65 -5.33 -6.30
C ASN A 265 -8.99 -4.57 -6.34
N PRO A 266 -9.04 -3.32 -5.86
CA PRO A 266 -10.30 -2.62 -5.58
C PRO A 266 -10.94 -1.95 -6.80
N GLY A 267 -10.22 -1.81 -7.92
CA GLY A 267 -10.71 -1.12 -9.12
C GLY A 267 -11.28 -2.08 -10.16
N ALA A 268 -12.15 -1.59 -11.06
CA ALA A 268 -12.61 -2.38 -12.20
C ALA A 268 -11.43 -2.79 -13.11
N ASP A 269 -10.50 -1.85 -13.33
CA ASP A 269 -9.29 -2.06 -14.13
C ASP A 269 -8.34 -3.10 -13.52
N SER A 270 -8.44 -3.38 -12.21
CA SER A 270 -7.70 -4.45 -11.56
C SER A 270 -7.96 -5.80 -12.24
N TYR A 271 -9.21 -6.06 -12.62
CA TYR A 271 -9.63 -7.32 -13.22
C TYR A 271 -9.31 -7.40 -14.72
N LEU A 272 -9.05 -6.25 -15.36
CA LEU A 272 -8.49 -6.20 -16.71
C LEU A 272 -6.98 -6.51 -16.70
N ARG A 273 -6.29 -6.23 -15.59
CA ARG A 273 -4.89 -6.61 -15.37
C ARG A 273 -4.73 -8.13 -15.18
N LEU A 274 -5.55 -8.74 -14.31
CA LEU A 274 -5.38 -10.14 -13.92
C LEU A 274 -5.46 -11.11 -15.11
N GLY A 275 -4.40 -11.88 -15.32
CA GLY A 275 -4.30 -12.83 -16.44
C GLY A 275 -3.79 -12.23 -17.75
N GLN A 276 -3.36 -10.97 -17.74
CA GLN A 276 -2.69 -10.31 -18.86
C GLN A 276 -1.22 -10.09 -18.54
N GLN A 277 -0.34 -10.30 -19.53
CA GLN A 277 1.07 -9.84 -19.51
C GLN A 277 1.79 -10.07 -18.16
N LYS A 278 1.88 -11.34 -17.71
CA LYS A 278 2.52 -11.80 -16.46
C LYS A 278 1.76 -11.56 -15.15
N ALA A 279 0.62 -10.87 -15.17
CA ALA A 279 -0.21 -10.71 -13.99
C ALA A 279 -0.98 -12.01 -13.68
N PRO A 280 -0.98 -12.49 -12.43
CA PRO A 280 -1.55 -13.79 -12.11
C PRO A 280 -3.08 -13.77 -12.17
N ARG A 281 -3.67 -14.89 -12.58
CA ARG A 281 -5.14 -15.11 -12.55
C ARG A 281 -5.57 -16.33 -11.72
N TYR A 282 -4.67 -17.28 -11.54
CA TYR A 282 -4.96 -18.59 -11.00
C TYR A 282 -4.39 -18.75 -9.60
N ILE A 283 -5.20 -19.27 -8.68
CA ILE A 283 -4.81 -19.55 -7.30
C ILE A 283 -3.80 -20.69 -7.31
N SER A 284 -2.55 -20.33 -7.07
CA SER A 284 -1.40 -21.20 -7.27
C SER A 284 -0.19 -20.63 -6.54
N TRP A 285 0.77 -21.49 -6.23
CA TRP A 285 2.10 -21.05 -5.80
C TRP A 285 3.18 -21.97 -6.38
N GLY A 286 4.40 -21.45 -6.55
CA GLY A 286 5.51 -22.26 -7.04
C GLY A 286 6.87 -21.64 -6.78
N TYR A 287 7.91 -22.48 -6.83
CA TYR A 287 9.29 -22.03 -6.68
C TYR A 287 9.80 -21.37 -7.97
N ALA A 288 10.36 -20.17 -7.85
CA ALA A 288 10.84 -19.35 -8.98
C ALA A 288 9.83 -19.15 -10.13
N ASN A 289 8.54 -19.41 -9.90
CA ASN A 289 7.53 -19.41 -10.95
C ASN A 289 6.85 -18.04 -11.06
N ARG A 290 7.26 -17.23 -12.05
CA ARG A 290 6.67 -15.90 -12.34
C ARG A 290 5.33 -15.97 -13.09
N SER A 291 4.74 -17.14 -13.29
CA SER A 291 3.35 -17.29 -13.78
C SER A 291 2.36 -17.56 -12.64
N ALA A 292 2.86 -17.98 -11.48
CA ALA A 292 2.03 -18.28 -10.32
C ALA A 292 1.57 -17.01 -9.60
N LEU A 293 0.45 -17.14 -8.88
CA LEU A 293 -0.07 -16.09 -8.00
C LEU A 293 0.91 -15.78 -6.86
N VAL A 294 1.45 -16.84 -6.26
CA VAL A 294 2.49 -16.71 -5.24
C VAL A 294 3.79 -17.33 -5.74
N ARG A 295 4.85 -16.53 -5.76
CA ARG A 295 6.20 -17.00 -6.11
C ARG A 295 7.02 -17.13 -4.83
N ILE A 296 7.66 -18.27 -4.64
CA ILE A 296 8.71 -18.43 -3.62
C ILE A 296 10.06 -18.35 -4.33
N PRO A 297 10.91 -17.35 -4.06
CA PRO A 297 12.23 -17.26 -4.68
C PRO A 297 13.08 -18.51 -4.39
N ALA A 298 13.76 -19.04 -5.42
CA ALA A 298 14.58 -20.25 -5.28
C ALA A 298 15.84 -20.06 -4.42
N VAL A 299 16.31 -18.83 -4.28
CA VAL A 299 17.50 -18.46 -3.51
C VAL A 299 17.17 -17.22 -2.67
N GLY A 300 17.62 -17.20 -1.42
CA GLY A 300 17.48 -16.06 -0.52
C GLY A 300 16.73 -16.38 0.77
N THR A 301 16.26 -15.33 1.44
CA THR A 301 15.48 -15.42 2.69
C THR A 301 14.15 -16.16 2.47
N LYS A 302 13.65 -16.84 3.49
CA LYS A 302 12.33 -17.50 3.46
C LYS A 302 11.22 -16.45 3.37
N ARG A 303 10.83 -16.14 2.14
CA ARG A 303 9.77 -15.20 1.78
C ARG A 303 8.88 -15.77 0.69
N PHE A 304 7.68 -15.23 0.56
CA PHE A 304 6.85 -15.42 -0.63
C PHE A 304 6.42 -14.07 -1.20
N GLU A 305 6.25 -14.03 -2.51
CA GLU A 305 5.85 -12.86 -3.30
C GLU A 305 4.40 -13.08 -3.75
N LEU A 306 3.47 -12.31 -3.21
CA LEU A 306 2.07 -12.29 -3.65
C LEU A 306 1.90 -11.23 -4.75
N ARG A 307 1.53 -11.67 -5.95
CA ARG A 307 1.67 -10.87 -7.18
C ARG A 307 0.36 -10.27 -7.70
N SER A 308 -0.78 -10.69 -7.17
CA SER A 308 -2.08 -10.14 -7.58
C SER A 308 -2.32 -8.69 -7.17
N PRO A 309 -1.89 -8.18 -6.00
CA PRO A 309 -2.24 -6.83 -5.58
C PRO A 309 -1.77 -5.78 -6.58
N ASP A 310 -2.53 -4.70 -6.68
CA ASP A 310 -2.20 -3.56 -7.53
C ASP A 310 -2.12 -2.25 -6.73
N CYS A 311 -1.59 -1.22 -7.36
CA CYS A 311 -1.28 0.05 -6.71
C CYS A 311 -2.50 0.87 -6.24
N LEU A 312 -3.74 0.44 -6.53
CA LEU A 312 -4.94 1.05 -5.97
C LEU A 312 -5.28 0.52 -4.57
N ALA A 313 -4.72 -0.62 -4.16
CA ALA A 313 -5.00 -1.20 -2.87
C ALA A 313 -4.59 -0.25 -1.73
N ASN A 314 -5.47 -0.14 -0.73
CA ASN A 314 -5.12 0.48 0.54
C ASN A 314 -4.15 -0.47 1.28
N SER A 315 -2.85 -0.17 1.25
CA SER A 315 -1.81 -1.01 1.85
C SER A 315 -2.07 -1.33 3.33
N TYR A 316 -2.66 -0.41 4.11
CA TYR A 316 -3.01 -0.68 5.51
C TYR A 316 -4.04 -1.80 5.63
N LEU A 317 -5.13 -1.71 4.86
CA LEU A 317 -6.21 -2.69 4.88
C LEU A 317 -5.78 -4.02 4.24
N ALA A 318 -5.05 -3.95 3.12
CA ALA A 318 -4.50 -5.12 2.44
C ALA A 318 -3.61 -5.95 3.37
N TYR A 319 -2.66 -5.32 4.08
CA TYR A 319 -1.84 -6.01 5.06
C TYR A 319 -2.65 -6.53 6.23
N THR A 320 -3.65 -5.78 6.71
CA THR A 320 -4.55 -6.22 7.79
C THR A 320 -5.20 -7.56 7.46
N VAL A 321 -5.84 -7.67 6.29
CA VAL A 321 -6.55 -8.91 5.90
C VAL A 321 -5.59 -10.05 5.60
N LEU A 322 -4.42 -9.77 5.02
CA LEU A 322 -3.37 -10.78 4.78
C LEU A 322 -2.78 -11.33 6.08
N ILE A 323 -2.50 -10.47 7.07
CA ILE A 323 -1.98 -10.88 8.37
C ILE A 323 -3.01 -11.77 9.07
N TYR A 324 -4.27 -11.36 9.17
CA TYR A 324 -5.29 -12.19 9.83
C TYR A 324 -5.51 -13.53 9.11
N ALA A 325 -5.49 -13.55 7.77
CA ALA A 325 -5.62 -14.79 7.01
C ALA A 325 -4.44 -15.74 7.28
N GLY A 326 -3.22 -15.20 7.28
CA GLY A 326 -2.03 -16.00 7.57
C GLY A 326 -1.96 -16.49 9.03
N LEU A 327 -2.39 -15.68 9.99
CA LEU A 327 -2.49 -16.10 11.39
C LEU A 327 -3.52 -17.22 11.58
N GLU A 328 -4.67 -17.17 10.89
CA GLU A 328 -5.65 -18.27 10.87
C GLU A 328 -5.02 -19.57 10.30
N GLY A 329 -4.16 -19.43 9.29
CA GLY A 329 -3.39 -20.55 8.74
C GLY A 329 -2.47 -21.21 9.76
N ILE A 330 -1.70 -20.39 10.51
CA ILE A 330 -0.82 -20.85 11.59
C ILE A 330 -1.63 -21.50 12.73
N GLU A 331 -2.68 -20.85 13.20
CA GLU A 331 -3.51 -21.31 14.33
C GLU A 331 -4.15 -22.69 14.02
N ASN A 332 -4.63 -22.86 12.79
CA ASN A 332 -5.26 -24.11 12.35
C ASN A 332 -4.27 -25.15 11.81
N GLN A 333 -2.97 -24.85 11.76
CA GLN A 333 -1.94 -25.71 11.14
C GLN A 333 -2.34 -26.12 9.71
N THR A 334 -2.84 -25.16 8.92
CA THR A 334 -3.39 -25.43 7.59
C THR A 334 -2.30 -25.96 6.66
N GLU A 335 -2.55 -27.10 6.03
CA GLU A 335 -1.63 -27.67 5.04
C GLU A 335 -1.63 -26.82 3.77
N LEU A 336 -0.44 -26.47 3.30
CA LEU A 336 -0.26 -25.73 2.05
C LEU A 336 -0.54 -26.67 0.87
N MET A 337 -1.34 -26.20 -0.09
CA MET A 337 -1.59 -26.95 -1.33
C MET A 337 -0.28 -27.31 -2.05
N ALA A 338 -0.29 -28.32 -2.92
CA ALA A 338 0.92 -28.67 -3.67
C ALA A 338 1.40 -27.51 -4.58
N PRO A 339 2.72 -27.28 -4.71
CA PRO A 339 3.25 -26.28 -5.62
C PRO A 339 2.99 -26.65 -7.08
N THR A 340 2.98 -25.63 -7.95
CA THR A 340 2.98 -25.82 -9.40
C THR A 340 4.35 -25.54 -10.01
N ASP A 341 4.86 -26.52 -10.73
CA ASP A 341 6.05 -26.38 -11.58
C ASP A 341 5.69 -25.98 -13.02
N LYS A 342 4.39 -25.92 -13.34
CA LYS A 342 3.90 -25.55 -14.67
C LYS A 342 4.00 -24.06 -14.90
N ASN A 343 4.32 -23.67 -16.12
CA ASN A 343 4.03 -22.33 -16.60
C ASN A 343 2.52 -22.24 -16.86
N ILE A 344 1.77 -21.65 -15.94
CA ILE A 344 0.30 -21.64 -16.00
C ILE A 344 -0.21 -20.92 -17.25
N GLU A 345 0.55 -19.96 -17.78
CA GLU A 345 0.20 -19.23 -19.00
C GLU A 345 0.28 -20.09 -20.27
N VAL A 346 1.15 -21.10 -20.28
CA VAL A 346 1.46 -21.92 -21.47
C VAL A 346 0.91 -23.34 -21.35
N ASP A 347 1.13 -23.99 -20.21
CA ASP A 347 0.86 -25.42 -20.03
C ASP A 347 -0.61 -25.70 -19.70
N GLY A 348 -1.35 -24.67 -19.29
CA GLY A 348 -2.73 -24.77 -18.83
C GLY A 348 -2.92 -25.68 -17.61
N GLY A 349 -4.17 -25.84 -17.18
CA GLY A 349 -4.55 -26.72 -16.09
C GLY A 349 -5.90 -26.36 -15.49
N VAL A 350 -6.45 -27.26 -14.67
CA VAL A 350 -7.65 -26.98 -13.86
C VAL A 350 -7.18 -26.32 -12.57
N PHE A 351 -7.01 -25.01 -12.62
CA PHE A 351 -6.71 -24.20 -11.44
C PHE A 351 -7.93 -23.38 -11.07
N GLU A 352 -8.17 -23.18 -9.77
CA GLU A 352 -9.14 -22.19 -9.35
C GLU A 352 -8.67 -20.78 -9.75
N HIS A 353 -9.63 -19.92 -10.08
CA HIS A 353 -9.35 -18.54 -10.44
C HIS A 353 -9.58 -17.60 -9.25
N LEU A 354 -8.84 -16.49 -9.24
CA LEU A 354 -9.26 -15.27 -8.56
C LEU A 354 -10.63 -14.81 -9.11
N PRO A 355 -11.38 -13.96 -8.39
CA PRO A 355 -12.56 -13.30 -8.94
C PRO A 355 -12.24 -12.66 -10.30
N LEU A 356 -13.14 -12.86 -11.25
CA LEU A 356 -13.00 -12.46 -12.65
C LEU A 356 -13.48 -11.03 -12.93
N SER A 357 -14.18 -10.43 -11.97
CA SER A 357 -14.67 -9.05 -12.04
C SER A 357 -14.76 -8.43 -10.65
N LEU A 358 -14.85 -7.11 -10.62
CA LEU A 358 -15.07 -6.35 -9.40
C LEU A 358 -16.37 -6.78 -8.71
N ASP A 359 -17.45 -6.99 -9.47
CA ASP A 359 -18.74 -7.43 -8.92
C ASP A 359 -18.64 -8.80 -8.26
N GLN A 360 -17.89 -9.74 -8.86
CA GLN A 360 -17.68 -11.05 -8.24
C GLN A 360 -16.86 -10.94 -6.95
N ALA A 361 -15.83 -10.07 -6.91
CA ALA A 361 -15.05 -9.85 -5.70
C ALA A 361 -15.88 -9.19 -4.59
N LYS A 362 -16.74 -8.23 -4.94
CA LYS A 362 -17.72 -7.61 -4.03
C LYS A 362 -18.70 -8.64 -3.46
N GLU A 363 -19.23 -9.52 -4.31
CA GLU A 363 -20.12 -10.59 -3.87
C GLU A 363 -19.42 -11.53 -2.88
N MET A 364 -18.19 -11.97 -3.19
CA MET A 364 -17.42 -12.86 -2.31
C MET A 364 -17.08 -12.19 -0.97
N ALA A 365 -16.63 -10.94 -0.99
CA ALA A 365 -16.31 -10.20 0.23
C ALA A 365 -17.55 -9.95 1.11
N SER A 366 -18.69 -9.61 0.50
CA SER A 366 -19.94 -9.32 1.24
C SER A 366 -20.56 -10.53 1.93
N HIS A 367 -20.28 -11.75 1.45
CA HIS A 367 -20.74 -13.00 2.08
C HIS A 367 -19.71 -13.62 3.04
N SER A 368 -18.47 -13.13 3.03
CA SER A 368 -17.38 -13.70 3.82
C SER A 368 -17.54 -13.45 5.32
N VAL A 369 -17.58 -14.54 6.10
CA VAL A 369 -17.51 -14.49 7.57
C VAL A 369 -16.16 -13.96 8.04
N PHE A 370 -15.08 -14.29 7.32
CA PHE A 370 -13.73 -13.81 7.61
C PHE A 370 -13.64 -12.29 7.44
N VAL A 371 -14.10 -11.76 6.32
CA VAL A 371 -14.08 -10.31 6.05
C VAL A 371 -14.92 -9.56 7.08
N LYS A 372 -16.15 -10.01 7.35
CA LYS A 372 -17.04 -9.39 8.36
C LYS A 372 -16.46 -9.40 9.78
N LYS A 373 -15.57 -10.33 10.09
CA LYS A 373 -14.91 -10.41 11.41
C LYS A 373 -13.82 -9.34 11.58
N TYR A 374 -13.08 -9.02 10.52
CA TYR A 374 -11.85 -8.20 10.63
C TYR A 374 -11.93 -6.84 9.92
N VAL A 375 -12.89 -6.67 9.01
CA VAL A 375 -13.14 -5.42 8.29
C VAL A 375 -14.42 -4.78 8.85
N PRO A 376 -14.35 -3.57 9.45
CA PRO A 376 -15.53 -2.87 9.94
C PRO A 376 -16.58 -2.68 8.85
N GLU A 377 -17.86 -2.69 9.24
CA GLU A 377 -18.99 -2.61 8.30
C GLU A 377 -18.92 -1.38 7.38
N ASN A 378 -18.62 -0.19 7.91
CA ASN A 378 -18.51 1.03 7.11
C ASN A 378 -17.34 0.99 6.11
N VAL A 379 -16.23 0.36 6.51
CA VAL A 379 -15.09 0.11 5.63
C VAL A 379 -15.52 -0.81 4.50
N LEU A 380 -16.11 -1.98 4.82
CA LEU A 380 -16.59 -2.93 3.81
C LEU A 380 -17.60 -2.30 2.86
N LYS A 381 -18.58 -1.56 3.38
CA LYS A 381 -19.60 -0.86 2.58
C LYS A 381 -19.01 0.12 1.58
N SER A 382 -17.84 0.69 1.85
CA SER A 382 -17.18 1.62 0.92
C SER A 382 -16.50 0.92 -0.26
N TYR A 383 -16.28 -0.39 -0.16
CA TYR A 383 -15.75 -1.23 -1.24
C TYR A 383 -16.84 -1.97 -2.03
N LEU A 384 -18.08 -2.05 -1.49
CA LEU A 384 -19.25 -2.64 -2.17
C LEU A 384 -19.97 -1.58 -3.00
#